data_AF-A0AAV5CDF1-F1
#
_entry.id   AF-A0AAV5CDF1-F1
#
_cell.length_a   1.000
_cell.length_b   1.000
_cell.length_c   1.000
_cell.angle_alpha   90.00
_cell.angle_beta   90.00
_cell.angle_gamma   90.00
#
_symmetry.space_group_name_H-M   'P 1'
#
loop_
_entity.id
_entity.type
_entity.pdbx_description
1 polymer ?
#
loop_
_entity_poly.entity_id
_entity_poly.type
_entity_poly.pdbx_seq_one_letter_code
_entity_poly.pdbx_strand_id
1 'polypeptide(L)'
;MAMMAYKYQAQALMRDYLLADPLIPYTSVLIGIVLCKIVSVGYFITDLTMIFWLYPSLGGMEYVLHHTLSLVAIAYTMLSGEGQFYTYVVLISESTTPEINMRWFLDTAGLKKSSAYLINGILMFVAWLIVQMHAFGYYLTLVVPAVLFVMNTLWFMKILKGVKKTLAKWP
;
A
#
# COMPACT_ATOMS: atom_id res chain seq x y z
N MET A 1 46.11 -19.32 15.74
CA MET A 1 45.17 -20.05 14.86
C MET A 1 43.72 -19.55 14.96
N ALA A 2 43.16 -19.31 16.15
CA ALA A 2 41.76 -18.87 16.32
C ALA A 2 41.36 -17.57 15.59
N MET A 3 42.21 -16.54 15.59
CA MET A 3 41.92 -15.28 14.87
C MET A 3 41.80 -15.44 13.34
N MET A 4 42.57 -16.37 12.75
CA MET A 4 42.50 -16.61 11.30
C MET A 4 41.24 -17.40 10.94
N ALA A 5 40.83 -18.34 11.79
CA ALA A 5 39.54 -19.04 11.65
C ALA A 5 38.36 -18.06 11.75
N TYR A 6 38.41 -17.11 12.69
CA TYR A 6 37.39 -16.08 12.82
C TYR A 6 37.32 -15.14 11.61
N LYS A 7 38.47 -14.67 11.12
CA LYS A 7 38.52 -13.86 9.88
C LYS A 7 37.96 -14.62 8.68
N TYR A 8 38.30 -15.90 8.54
CA TYR A 8 37.82 -16.73 7.45
C TYR A 8 36.30 -16.96 7.53
N GLN A 9 35.76 -17.23 8.72
CA GLN A 9 34.32 -17.34 8.95
C GLN A 9 33.59 -16.02 8.68
N ALA A 10 34.13 -14.89 9.13
CA ALA A 10 33.54 -13.58 8.86
C ALA A 10 33.56 -13.22 7.37
N GLN A 11 34.66 -13.53 6.66
CA GLN A 11 34.75 -13.34 5.21
C GLN A 11 33.81 -14.26 4.44
N ALA A 12 33.66 -15.52 4.86
CA ALA A 12 32.69 -16.44 4.27
C ALA A 12 31.26 -15.93 4.45
N LEU A 13 30.88 -15.54 5.67
CA LEU A 13 29.56 -14.97 5.97
C LEU A 13 29.29 -13.69 5.17
N MET A 14 30.28 -12.79 5.08
CA MET A 14 30.14 -11.55 4.31
C MET A 14 30.06 -11.83 2.80
N ARG A 15 30.77 -12.85 2.30
CA ARG A 15 30.62 -13.29 0.90
C ARG A 15 29.24 -13.90 0.67
N ASP A 16 28.75 -14.73 1.57
CA ASP A 16 27.41 -15.34 1.47
C ASP A 16 26.31 -14.28 1.58
N TYR A 17 26.51 -13.22 2.34
CA TYR A 17 25.55 -12.11 2.47
C TYR A 17 25.61 -11.13 1.29
N LEU A 18 26.81 -10.89 0.72
CA LEU A 18 26.99 -10.08 -0.49
C LEU A 18 26.62 -10.83 -1.77
N LEU A 19 26.77 -12.16 -1.77
CA LEU A 19 26.39 -13.07 -2.86
C LEU A 19 25.03 -13.72 -2.63
N ALA A 20 24.34 -13.41 -1.52
CA ALA A 20 22.92 -13.69 -1.36
C ALA A 20 22.21 -12.91 -2.45
N ASP A 21 22.00 -13.60 -3.56
CA ASP A 21 21.55 -13.07 -4.82
C ASP A 21 20.32 -12.19 -4.59
N PRO A 22 20.35 -10.90 -4.99
CA PRO A 22 19.17 -10.03 -4.95
C PRO A 22 17.97 -10.65 -5.68
N LEU A 23 18.20 -11.66 -6.53
CA LEU A 23 17.16 -12.47 -7.13
C LEU A 23 16.14 -13.01 -6.13
N ILE A 24 16.51 -13.49 -4.95
CA ILE A 24 15.54 -14.05 -3.98
C ILE A 24 14.57 -12.98 -3.45
N PRO A 25 15.03 -11.82 -2.92
CA PRO A 25 14.12 -10.74 -2.51
C PRO A 25 13.34 -10.14 -3.70
N TYR A 26 13.94 -9.97 -4.89
CA TYR A 26 13.20 -9.42 -6.04
C TYR A 26 12.16 -10.39 -6.60
N THR A 27 12.48 -11.69 -6.71
CA THR A 27 11.53 -12.71 -7.19
C THR A 27 10.41 -12.94 -6.18
N SER A 28 10.70 -12.94 -4.88
CA SER A 28 9.65 -13.05 -3.86
C SER A 28 8.70 -11.85 -3.85
N VAL A 29 9.21 -10.63 -4.06
CA VAL A 29 8.37 -9.43 -4.23
C VAL A 29 7.51 -9.52 -5.48
N LEU A 30 8.08 -9.90 -6.63
CA LEU A 30 7.33 -10.08 -7.88
C LEU A 30 6.27 -11.18 -7.78
N ILE A 31 6.62 -12.32 -7.20
CA ILE A 31 5.68 -13.44 -6.96
C ILE A 31 4.57 -12.99 -6.01
N GLY A 32 4.89 -12.32 -4.92
CA GLY A 32 3.90 -11.77 -3.99
C GLY A 32 2.95 -10.78 -4.67
N ILE A 33 3.48 -9.90 -5.53
CA ILE A 33 2.72 -8.94 -6.33
C ILE A 33 1.72 -9.65 -7.25
N VAL A 34 2.15 -10.69 -7.96
CA VAL A 34 1.31 -11.45 -8.90
C VAL A 34 0.26 -12.27 -8.15
N LEU A 35 0.64 -12.96 -7.08
CA LEU A 35 -0.27 -13.77 -6.27
C LEU A 35 -1.36 -12.92 -5.61
N CYS A 36 -1.01 -11.78 -5.02
CA CYS A 36 -1.96 -10.85 -4.43
C CYS A 36 -3.05 -10.46 -5.44
N LYS A 37 -2.66 -10.10 -6.68
CA LYS A 37 -3.62 -9.71 -7.73
C LYS A 37 -4.50 -10.86 -8.18
N ILE A 38 -3.95 -12.06 -8.41
CA ILE A 38 -4.73 -13.22 -8.84
C ILE A 38 -5.76 -13.59 -7.78
N VAL A 39 -5.36 -13.61 -6.51
CA VAL A 39 -6.27 -13.88 -5.38
C VAL A 39 -7.36 -12.81 -5.30
N SER A 40 -7.01 -11.53 -5.44
CA SER A 40 -7.98 -10.45 -5.45
C SER A 40 -8.98 -10.56 -6.62
N VAL A 41 -8.53 -10.88 -7.84
CA VAL A 41 -9.45 -11.09 -8.98
C VAL A 41 -10.45 -12.21 -8.68
N GLY A 42 -9.99 -13.35 -8.15
CA GLY A 42 -10.87 -14.45 -7.77
C GLY A 42 -11.89 -14.05 -6.69
N TYR A 43 -11.46 -13.27 -5.70
CA TYR A 43 -12.34 -12.72 -4.66
C TYR A 43 -13.42 -11.81 -5.24
N PHE A 44 -13.05 -10.80 -6.04
CA PHE A 44 -14.02 -9.88 -6.65
C PHE A 44 -15.00 -10.57 -7.61
N ILE A 45 -14.57 -11.61 -8.34
CA ILE A 45 -15.47 -12.44 -9.18
C ILE A 45 -16.48 -13.18 -8.29
N THR A 46 -16.03 -13.74 -7.17
CA THR A 46 -16.90 -14.47 -6.24
C THR A 46 -17.94 -13.53 -5.64
N ASP A 47 -17.53 -12.34 -5.19
CA ASP A 47 -18.44 -11.32 -4.66
C ASP A 47 -19.46 -10.88 -5.71
N LEU A 48 -19.02 -10.59 -6.94
CA LEU A 48 -19.92 -10.23 -8.03
C LEU A 48 -20.92 -11.34 -8.36
N THR A 49 -20.47 -12.60 -8.35
CA THR A 49 -21.35 -13.76 -8.56
C THR A 49 -22.39 -13.88 -7.44
N MET A 50 -21.97 -13.71 -6.18
CA MET A 50 -22.87 -13.72 -5.02
C MET A 50 -23.89 -12.59 -5.07
N ILE A 51 -23.47 -11.38 -5.45
CA ILE A 51 -24.35 -10.23 -5.63
C ILE A 51 -25.42 -10.52 -6.67
N PHE A 52 -25.05 -11.07 -7.84
CA PHE A 52 -26.03 -11.44 -8.86
C PHE A 52 -26.97 -12.56 -8.41
N TRP A 53 -26.45 -13.58 -7.72
CA TRP A 53 -27.24 -14.72 -7.27
C TRP A 53 -28.29 -14.35 -6.22
N LEU A 54 -27.93 -13.46 -5.29
CA LEU A 54 -28.79 -13.03 -4.20
C LEU A 54 -29.43 -11.66 -4.43
N TYR A 55 -29.32 -11.10 -5.64
CA TYR A 55 -29.85 -9.78 -5.97
C TYR A 55 -31.36 -9.71 -5.72
N PRO A 56 -31.90 -8.65 -5.08
CA PRO A 56 -31.22 -7.44 -4.57
C PRO A 56 -30.84 -7.49 -3.08
N SER A 57 -30.80 -8.67 -2.45
CA SER A 57 -30.68 -8.84 -1.00
C SER A 57 -29.31 -8.47 -0.44
N LEU A 58 -28.25 -8.55 -1.24
CA LEU A 58 -26.87 -8.24 -0.84
C LEU A 58 -26.44 -6.80 -1.19
N GLY A 59 -27.30 -6.01 -1.83
CA GLY A 59 -26.98 -4.65 -2.26
C GLY A 59 -27.65 -4.29 -3.59
N GLY A 60 -27.70 -2.98 -3.89
CA GLY A 60 -28.27 -2.46 -5.11
C GLY A 60 -27.30 -2.49 -6.30
N MET A 61 -27.67 -1.77 -7.37
CA MET A 61 -26.87 -1.67 -8.60
C MET A 61 -25.49 -1.02 -8.36
N GLU A 62 -25.35 -0.21 -7.33
CA GLU A 62 -24.09 0.39 -6.90
C GLU A 62 -23.01 -0.66 -6.60
N TYR A 63 -23.38 -1.80 -6.00
CA TYR A 63 -22.43 -2.88 -5.70
C TYR A 63 -22.02 -3.61 -6.98
N VAL A 64 -22.96 -3.85 -7.90
CA VAL A 64 -22.66 -4.45 -9.21
C VAL A 64 -21.69 -3.57 -9.98
N LEU A 65 -21.97 -2.27 -10.07
CA LEU A 65 -21.10 -1.31 -10.75
C LEU A 65 -19.72 -1.22 -10.09
N HIS A 66 -19.66 -1.12 -8.76
CA HIS A 66 -18.41 -1.08 -8.00
C HIS A 66 -17.52 -2.29 -8.30
N HIS A 67 -18.04 -3.52 -8.15
CA HIS A 67 -17.24 -4.74 -8.34
C HIS A 67 -16.84 -4.93 -9.80
N THR A 68 -17.70 -4.57 -10.75
CA THR A 68 -17.38 -4.62 -12.18
C THR A 68 -16.25 -3.65 -12.54
N LEU A 69 -16.33 -2.40 -12.07
CA LEU A 69 -15.30 -1.39 -12.30
C LEU A 69 -13.97 -1.78 -11.65
N SER A 70 -14.01 -2.31 -10.42
CA SER A 70 -12.83 -2.82 -9.72
C SER A 70 -12.17 -3.98 -10.48
N LEU A 71 -12.95 -4.94 -11.01
CA LEU A 71 -12.41 -6.03 -11.84
C LEU A 71 -11.75 -5.53 -13.12
N VAL A 72 -12.39 -4.59 -13.82
CA VAL A 72 -11.82 -3.98 -15.03
C VAL A 72 -10.53 -3.23 -14.71
N ALA A 73 -10.48 -2.48 -13.62
CA ALA A 73 -9.28 -1.77 -13.19
C ALA A 73 -8.14 -2.73 -12.84
N ILE A 74 -8.41 -3.77 -12.04
CA ILE A 74 -7.40 -4.77 -11.68
C ILE A 74 -6.90 -5.48 -12.95
N ALA A 75 -7.78 -5.94 -13.83
CA ALA A 75 -7.41 -6.59 -15.08
C ALA A 75 -6.58 -5.67 -16.00
N TYR A 76 -6.96 -4.40 -16.13
CA TYR A 76 -6.19 -3.41 -16.90
C TYR A 76 -4.78 -3.24 -16.34
N THR A 77 -4.64 -3.09 -15.01
CA THR A 77 -3.31 -2.97 -14.39
C THR A 77 -2.48 -4.23 -14.56
N MET A 78 -3.10 -5.43 -14.53
CA MET A 78 -2.41 -6.69 -14.81
C MET A 78 -1.89 -6.77 -16.25
N LEU A 79 -2.67 -6.32 -17.25
CA LEU A 79 -2.32 -6.40 -18.66
C LEU A 79 -1.33 -5.31 -19.11
N SER A 80 -1.52 -4.08 -18.64
CA SER A 80 -0.71 -2.94 -19.07
C SER A 80 0.59 -2.77 -18.28
N GLY A 81 0.65 -3.31 -17.06
CA GLY A 81 1.75 -3.03 -16.14
C GLY A 81 1.64 -1.65 -15.45
N GLU A 82 0.72 -0.80 -15.88
CA GLU A 82 0.53 0.57 -15.39
C GLU A 82 -0.43 0.63 -14.19
N GLY A 83 -0.33 1.69 -13.38
CA GLY A 83 -1.30 1.96 -12.31
C GLY A 83 -1.25 0.99 -11.11
N GLN A 84 -0.27 0.09 -11.04
CA GLN A 84 -0.17 -0.96 -10.02
C GLN A 84 -0.23 -0.43 -8.59
N PHE A 85 0.42 0.70 -8.34
CA PHE A 85 0.42 1.34 -7.03
C PHE A 85 -0.99 1.71 -6.56
N TYR A 86 -1.81 2.29 -7.45
CA TYR A 86 -3.19 2.65 -7.11
C TYR A 86 -4.05 1.41 -6.86
N THR A 87 -3.87 0.34 -7.65
CA THR A 87 -4.52 -0.95 -7.39
C THR A 87 -4.21 -1.47 -5.99
N TYR A 88 -2.95 -1.38 -5.53
CA TYR A 88 -2.61 -1.80 -4.16
C TYR A 88 -3.27 -0.96 -3.09
N VAL A 89 -3.33 0.36 -3.26
CA VAL A 89 -4.02 1.24 -2.31
C VAL A 89 -5.50 0.85 -2.18
N VAL A 90 -6.16 0.55 -3.31
CA VAL A 90 -7.57 0.08 -3.31
C VAL A 90 -7.70 -1.31 -2.68
N LEU A 91 -6.83 -2.26 -3.00
CA LEU A 91 -6.85 -3.60 -2.41
C LEU A 91 -6.59 -3.59 -0.90
N ILE A 92 -5.76 -2.66 -0.42
CA ILE A 92 -5.53 -2.45 1.02
C ILE A 92 -6.82 -1.98 1.69
N SER A 93 -7.58 -1.05 1.09
CA SER A 93 -8.89 -0.68 1.66
C SER A 93 -9.90 -1.83 1.63
N GLU A 94 -9.90 -2.65 0.57
CA GLU A 94 -10.78 -3.82 0.46
C GLU A 94 -10.49 -4.90 1.51
N SER A 95 -9.26 -4.94 2.04
CA SER A 95 -8.90 -5.90 3.09
C SER A 95 -9.65 -5.69 4.41
N THR A 96 -10.33 -4.55 4.59
CA THR A 96 -11.21 -4.27 5.74
C THR A 96 -12.64 -4.84 5.56
N THR A 97 -13.03 -5.22 4.34
CA THR A 97 -14.38 -5.75 4.02
C THR A 97 -14.71 -7.05 4.76
N PRO A 98 -13.81 -8.05 4.89
CA PRO A 98 -14.08 -9.25 5.69
C PRO A 98 -14.42 -8.93 7.16
N GLU A 99 -13.86 -7.85 7.70
CA GLU A 99 -14.08 -7.45 9.09
C GLU A 99 -15.49 -6.88 9.26
N ILE A 100 -15.96 -6.07 8.30
CA ILE A 100 -17.34 -5.58 8.23
C ILE A 100 -18.32 -6.77 8.11
N ASN A 101 -18.03 -7.72 7.21
CA ASN A 101 -18.87 -8.90 7.02
C ASN A 101 -18.94 -9.75 8.28
N MET A 102 -17.82 -9.98 8.95
CA MET A 102 -17.78 -10.72 10.22
C MET A 102 -18.58 -10.01 11.31
N ARG A 103 -18.52 -8.67 11.38
CA ARG A 103 -19.34 -7.90 12.30
C ARG A 103 -20.83 -8.10 12.05
N TRP A 104 -21.25 -8.07 10.79
CA TRP A 104 -22.63 -8.31 10.38
C TRP A 104 -23.09 -9.73 10.73
N PHE A 105 -22.25 -10.75 10.54
CA PHE A 105 -22.56 -12.12 10.96
C PHE A 105 -22.77 -12.22 12.48
N LEU A 106 -21.88 -11.60 13.26
CA LEU A 106 -22.00 -11.58 14.72
C LEU A 106 -23.23 -10.81 15.20
N ASP A 107 -23.58 -9.72 14.53
CA ASP A 107 -24.83 -8.97 14.78
C ASP A 107 -26.06 -9.85 14.53
N THR A 108 -26.14 -10.43 13.33
CA THR A 108 -27.27 -11.27 12.89
C THR A 108 -27.44 -12.51 13.78
N ALA A 109 -26.34 -13.07 14.30
CA ALA A 109 -26.36 -14.17 15.25
C ALA A 109 -26.76 -13.76 16.69
N GLY A 110 -27.05 -12.48 16.95
CA GLY A 110 -27.42 -11.96 18.27
C GLY A 110 -26.23 -11.80 19.23
N LEU A 111 -24.99 -11.85 18.73
CA LEU A 111 -23.76 -11.90 19.53
C LEU A 111 -23.15 -10.53 19.83
N LYS A 112 -23.92 -9.43 19.80
CA LYS A 112 -23.40 -8.07 20.06
C LYS A 112 -22.71 -7.89 21.41
N LYS A 113 -23.11 -8.69 22.41
CA LYS A 113 -22.55 -8.64 23.77
C LYS A 113 -21.32 -9.52 23.95
N SER A 114 -20.90 -10.25 22.92
CA SER A 114 -19.76 -11.16 22.99
C SER A 114 -18.42 -10.40 22.90
N SER A 115 -17.37 -10.97 23.49
CA SER A 115 -16.00 -10.47 23.32
C SER A 115 -15.56 -10.50 21.86
N ALA A 116 -16.06 -11.44 21.05
CA ALA A 116 -15.75 -11.51 19.61
C ALA A 116 -16.24 -10.26 18.84
N TYR A 117 -17.44 -9.76 19.16
CA TYR A 117 -17.98 -8.54 18.55
C TYR A 117 -17.19 -7.29 18.94
N LEU A 118 -16.70 -7.24 20.20
CA LEU A 118 -15.82 -6.17 20.66
C LEU A 118 -14.45 -6.22 19.97
N ILE A 119 -13.81 -7.39 19.93
CA ILE A 119 -12.49 -7.58 19.29
C ILE A 119 -12.57 -7.23 17.80
N ASN A 120 -13.57 -7.73 17.07
CA ASN A 120 -13.79 -7.38 15.68
C ASN A 120 -13.95 -5.85 15.50
N GLY A 121 -14.67 -5.17 16.40
CA GLY A 121 -14.80 -3.71 16.35
C GLY A 121 -13.50 -2.95 16.59
N ILE A 122 -12.67 -3.42 17.52
CA ILE A 122 -11.34 -2.83 17.77
C ILE A 122 -10.45 -3.05 16.55
N LEU A 123 -10.44 -4.26 15.98
CA LEU A 123 -9.65 -4.58 14.79
C LEU A 123 -10.07 -3.71 13.60
N MET A 124 -11.36 -3.59 13.33
CA MET A 124 -11.88 -2.69 12.28
C MET A 124 -11.42 -1.25 12.46
N PHE A 125 -11.48 -0.71 13.69
CA PHE A 125 -11.05 0.66 13.97
C PHE A 125 -9.54 0.84 13.75
N VAL A 126 -8.73 -0.11 14.21
CA VAL A 126 -7.27 -0.07 14.04
C VAL A 126 -6.88 -0.23 12.57
N ALA A 127 -7.48 -1.18 11.85
CA ALA A 127 -7.25 -1.40 10.42
C ALA A 127 -7.60 -0.13 9.62
N TRP A 128 -8.77 0.46 9.87
CA TRP A 128 -9.18 1.72 9.27
C TRP A 128 -8.19 2.86 9.56
N LEU A 129 -7.75 3.02 10.81
CA LEU A 129 -6.80 4.06 11.20
C LEU A 129 -5.45 3.91 10.48
N ILE A 130 -4.96 2.67 10.36
CA ILE A 130 -3.70 2.37 9.65
C ILE A 130 -3.82 2.75 8.18
N VAL A 131 -4.90 2.35 7.50
CA VAL A 131 -5.13 2.68 6.08
C VAL A 131 -5.17 4.20 5.88
N GLN A 132 -5.86 4.93 6.76
CA GLN A 132 -5.96 6.40 6.68
C GLN A 132 -4.61 7.09 6.93
N MET A 133 -3.80 6.60 7.86
CA MET A 133 -2.45 7.13 8.13
C MET A 133 -1.48 6.87 6.97
N HIS A 134 -1.59 5.74 6.28
CA HIS A 134 -0.79 5.47 5.08
C HIS A 134 -1.16 6.43 3.95
N ALA A 135 -2.46 6.67 3.71
CA ALA A 135 -2.92 7.64 2.72
C ALA A 135 -2.44 9.07 3.03
N PHE A 136 -2.49 9.47 4.30
CA PHE A 136 -1.98 10.77 4.75
C PHE A 136 -0.45 10.89 4.62
N GLY A 137 0.29 9.83 4.97
CA GLY A 137 1.75 9.77 4.78
C GLY A 137 2.17 9.90 3.31
N TYR A 138 1.40 9.30 2.39
CA TYR A 138 1.63 9.44 0.95
C TYR A 138 1.46 10.89 0.49
N TYR A 139 0.39 11.55 0.92
CA TYR A 139 0.16 12.96 0.63
C TYR A 139 1.32 13.84 1.11
N LEU A 140 1.79 13.64 2.34
CA LEU A 140 2.93 14.38 2.88
C LEU A 140 4.23 14.13 2.10
N THR A 141 4.47 12.90 1.67
CA THR A 141 5.69 12.54 0.92
C THR A 141 5.77 13.22 -0.44
N LEU A 142 4.63 13.55 -1.06
CA LEU A 142 4.59 14.33 -2.31
C LEU A 142 4.63 15.84 -2.07
N VAL A 143 3.87 16.32 -1.09
CA VAL A 143 3.68 17.77 -0.88
C VAL A 143 4.90 18.40 -0.20
N VAL A 144 5.51 17.73 0.79
CA VAL A 144 6.63 18.30 1.55
C VAL A 144 7.86 18.56 0.66
N PRO A 145 8.35 17.63 -0.18
CA PRO A 145 9.47 17.91 -1.07
C PRO A 145 9.16 19.00 -2.10
N ALA A 146 7.93 19.08 -2.59
CA ALA A 146 7.51 20.14 -3.52
C ALA A 146 7.57 21.53 -2.87
N VAL A 147 7.06 21.65 -1.63
CA VAL A 147 7.14 22.91 -0.86
C VAL A 147 8.58 23.27 -0.54
N LEU A 148 9.40 22.30 -0.12
CA LEU A 148 10.83 22.53 0.14
C LEU A 148 11.59 22.95 -1.12
N PHE A 149 11.27 22.36 -2.28
CA PHE A 149 11.86 22.74 -3.56
C PHE A 149 11.54 24.19 -3.92
N VAL A 150 10.26 24.61 -3.81
CA VAL A 150 9.86 26.00 -4.05
C VAL A 150 10.59 26.95 -3.10
N MET A 151 10.60 26.63 -1.81
CA MET A 151 11.28 27.45 -0.80
C MET A 151 12.78 27.60 -1.08
N ASN A 152 13.47 26.50 -1.39
CA ASN A 152 14.89 26.51 -1.72
C ASN A 152 15.18 27.33 -2.98
N THR A 153 14.31 27.24 -4.00
CA THR A 153 14.45 28.01 -5.24
C THR A 153 14.31 29.52 -4.97
N LEU A 154 13.32 29.91 -4.16
CA LEU A 154 13.12 31.31 -3.76
C LEU A 154 14.32 31.84 -2.96
N TRP A 155 14.87 31.02 -2.06
CA TRP A 155 16.02 31.40 -1.26
C TRP A 155 17.29 31.54 -2.10
N PHE A 156 17.52 30.62 -3.03
CA PHE A 156 18.62 30.70 -3.99
C PHE A 156 18.55 31.97 -4.86
N MET A 157 17.35 32.34 -5.32
CA MET A 157 17.14 33.60 -6.05
C MET A 157 17.48 34.84 -5.21
N LYS A 158 17.21 34.82 -3.90
CA LYS A 158 17.62 35.91 -2.98
C LYS A 158 19.14 35.97 -2.84
N ILE A 159 19.82 34.83 -2.73
CA ILE A 159 21.29 34.75 -2.66
C ILE A 159 21.92 35.31 -3.94
N LEU A 160 21.45 34.89 -5.12
CA LEU A 160 21.94 35.41 -6.41
C LEU A 160 21.76 36.92 -6.53
N LYS A 161 20.61 37.46 -6.09
CA LYS A 161 20.39 38.91 -6.03
C LYS A 161 21.37 39.60 -5.08
N GLY A 162 21.68 38.98 -3.94
CA GLY A 162 22.69 39.44 -2.99
C GLY A 162 24.08 39.50 -3.62
N VAL A 163 24.51 38.41 -4.27
CA VAL A 163 25.79 38.32 -4.99
C VAL A 163 25.90 39.38 -6.08
N LYS A 164 24.85 39.55 -6.92
CA LYS A 164 24.83 40.61 -7.94
C LYS A 164 25.03 42.01 -7.35
N LYS A 165 24.40 42.31 -6.22
CA LYS A 165 24.56 43.59 -5.51
C LYS A 165 25.98 43.79 -4.96
N THR A 166 26.61 42.73 -4.46
CA THR A 166 27.99 42.79 -3.96
C THR A 166 28.98 42.99 -5.10
N LEU A 167 28.82 42.25 -6.20
CA LEU A 167 29.66 42.39 -7.39
C LEU A 167 29.53 43.78 -8.03
N ALA A 168 28.33 44.37 -8.05
CA ALA A 168 28.11 45.72 -8.57
C ALA A 168 28.76 46.84 -7.72
N LYS A 169 29.17 46.53 -6.49
CA LYS A 169 29.92 47.44 -5.60
C LYS A 169 31.43 47.19 -5.63
N TRP A 170 31.86 46.13 -6.29
CA TRP A 170 33.27 45.83 -6.46
C TRP A 170 33.81 46.75 -7.56
N PRO A 171 34.88 47.51 -7.31
CA PRO A 171 35.51 48.37 -8.32
C PRO A 171 36.05 47.58 -9.51
#